data_AF-A0A1H7J9L3-F1
#
_entry.id   AF-A0A1H7J9L3-F1
#
_cell.length_a   1.000
_cell.length_b   1.000
_cell.length_c   1.000
_cell.angle_alpha   90.00
_cell.angle_beta   90.00
_cell.angle_gamma   90.00
#
_symmetry.space_group_name_H-M   'P 1'
#
loop_
_entity.id
_entity.type
_entity.pdbx_description
1 polymer ?
#
loop_
_entity_poly.entity_id
_entity_poly.type
_entity_poly.pdbx_seq_one_letter_code
_entity_poly.pdbx_strand_id
1 'polypeptide(L)'
;MVSIERRTFLGVAGASILGASSGCLGRAAVVPLRETDLDGVGMLPRNVSEDATVVTTHVVGHRGPDDVLAGEAIGLVVANQAASAAEVSISIERRDLLSWTSLYDGRHSLAANARIDFVLRDPATYRVRVSTPNHEGETEIAKSEFDCNEKAFSLVATDEGIDHSSISTTMGCGP
;
A
#
# COMPACT_ATOMS: atom_id res chain seq x y z
N MET A 1 27.61 61.15 27.55
CA MET A 1 27.75 61.43 26.11
C MET A 1 28.56 60.29 25.50
N VAL A 2 27.88 59.25 24.99
CA VAL A 2 28.45 58.20 24.13
C VAL A 2 27.33 57.83 23.17
N SER A 3 27.56 58.10 21.89
CA SER A 3 26.68 57.78 20.76
C SER A 3 27.10 56.41 20.22
N ILE A 4 26.16 55.48 20.03
CA ILE A 4 26.42 54.24 19.27
C ILE A 4 25.28 54.00 18.26
N GLU A 5 25.72 53.85 17.01
CA GLU A 5 24.99 53.73 15.75
C GLU A 5 23.92 52.64 15.68
N ARG A 6 22.84 52.98 14.99
CA ARG A 6 21.89 52.03 14.39
C ARG A 6 22.49 51.43 13.12
N ARG A 7 22.43 50.10 12.98
CA ARG A 7 22.59 49.43 11.68
C ARG A 7 21.31 48.70 11.31
N THR A 8 20.65 49.27 10.30
CA THR A 8 19.48 48.77 9.60
C THR A 8 19.92 47.68 8.63
N PHE A 9 19.31 46.49 8.69
CA PHE A 9 19.32 45.54 7.58
C PHE A 9 17.89 45.34 7.08
N LEU A 10 17.64 45.92 5.90
CA LEU A 10 16.47 45.66 5.06
C LEU A 10 16.78 44.41 4.22
N GLY A 11 15.90 43.41 4.29
CA GLY A 11 15.87 42.26 3.39
C GLY A 11 14.43 41.91 3.07
N VAL A 12 13.93 42.50 1.99
CA VAL A 12 12.64 42.17 1.36
C VAL A 12 12.86 40.99 0.41
N ALA A 13 12.07 39.93 0.55
CA ALA A 13 11.61 39.11 -0.58
C ALA A 13 10.37 38.33 -0.13
N GLY A 14 9.25 38.61 -0.78
CA GLY A 14 8.01 37.86 -0.58
C GLY A 14 8.05 36.50 -1.26
N ALA A 15 7.26 35.58 -0.73
CA ALA A 15 6.71 34.45 -1.47
C ALA A 15 5.37 34.10 -0.81
N SER A 16 4.29 34.61 -1.40
CA SER A 16 2.94 34.11 -1.14
C SER A 16 2.83 32.75 -1.84
N ILE A 17 2.65 31.67 -1.10
CA ILE A 17 2.13 30.42 -1.66
C ILE A 17 0.89 30.05 -0.86
N LEU A 18 -0.26 30.35 -1.47
CA LEU A 18 -1.50 29.66 -1.17
C LEU A 18 -1.36 28.24 -1.71
N GLY A 19 -1.43 27.26 -0.81
CA GLY A 19 -1.52 25.85 -1.14
C GLY A 19 -2.32 25.18 -0.05
N ALA A 20 -3.65 25.25 -0.14
CA ALA A 20 -4.52 24.40 0.66
C ALA A 20 -4.39 22.98 0.10
N SER A 21 -3.37 22.23 0.55
CA SER A 21 -3.41 20.78 0.43
C SER A 21 -4.42 20.29 1.47
N SER A 22 -5.60 19.89 1.00
CA SER A 22 -6.47 18.95 1.71
C SER A 22 -5.69 17.64 1.85
N GLY A 23 -4.81 17.58 2.86
CA GLY A 23 -4.05 16.39 3.18
C GLY A 23 -5.00 15.31 3.69
N CYS A 24 -5.02 14.19 2.99
CA CYS A 24 -5.62 12.95 3.48
C CYS A 24 -5.11 12.69 4.89
N LEU A 25 -6.00 12.71 5.88
CA LEU A 25 -5.70 12.28 7.24
C LEU A 25 -5.67 10.75 7.29
N GLY A 26 -4.74 10.14 6.56
CA GLY A 26 -4.40 8.74 6.72
C GLY A 26 -3.41 8.60 7.87
N ARG A 27 -3.81 7.93 8.95
CA ARG A 27 -2.86 7.46 9.97
C ARG A 27 -2.12 6.28 9.38
N ALA A 28 -0.94 6.54 8.84
CA ALA A 28 -0.12 5.50 8.24
C ALA A 28 1.18 5.37 9.05
N ALA A 29 1.51 4.15 9.47
CA ALA A 29 2.88 3.79 9.82
C ALA A 29 3.66 3.51 8.52
N VAL A 30 3.69 4.48 7.59
CA VAL A 30 4.32 4.32 6.28
C VAL A 30 5.78 4.77 6.38
N VAL A 31 6.68 3.80 6.29
CA VAL A 31 8.13 4.02 6.21
C VAL A 31 8.48 4.39 4.76
N PRO A 32 9.42 5.32 4.51
CA PRO A 32 9.90 5.61 3.16
C PRO A 32 10.50 4.37 2.49
N LEU A 33 10.07 4.08 1.26
CA LEU A 33 10.49 2.92 0.46
C LEU A 33 11.99 2.94 0.16
N ARG A 34 12.70 1.86 0.49
CA ARG A 34 14.01 1.49 -0.08
C ARG A 34 13.83 0.46 -1.20
N GLU A 35 14.85 0.25 -2.03
CA GLU A 35 14.81 -0.69 -3.16
C GLU A 35 14.57 -2.14 -2.72
N THR A 36 15.19 -2.54 -1.60
CA THR A 36 14.90 -3.80 -0.89
C THR A 36 13.49 -3.86 -0.29
N ASP A 37 12.74 -2.75 -0.34
CA ASP A 37 11.38 -2.69 0.15
C ASP A 37 10.33 -3.20 -0.85
N LEU A 38 10.76 -3.44 -2.10
CA LEU A 38 9.92 -3.82 -3.24
C LEU A 38 10.02 -5.31 -3.63
N ASP A 39 10.77 -6.11 -2.88
CA ASP A 39 10.76 -7.57 -3.04
C ASP A 39 9.32 -8.08 -2.82
N GLY A 40 8.74 -8.68 -3.87
CA GLY A 40 7.32 -9.09 -3.94
C GLY A 40 6.43 -8.24 -4.86
N VAL A 41 6.89 -7.10 -5.39
CA VAL A 41 6.11 -6.21 -6.30
C VAL A 41 6.19 -6.66 -7.78
N GLY A 42 7.00 -7.67 -8.10
CA GLY A 42 7.22 -8.10 -9.49
C GLY A 42 6.16 -9.04 -10.07
N MET A 43 5.37 -9.71 -9.22
CA MET A 43 4.42 -10.71 -9.68
C MET A 43 2.99 -10.17 -9.71
N LEU A 44 2.32 -10.35 -10.84
CA LEU A 44 0.96 -9.86 -11.06
C LEU A 44 -0.01 -11.04 -11.24
N PRO A 45 -1.08 -11.10 -10.42
CA PRO A 45 -2.19 -12.01 -10.67
C PRO A 45 -2.86 -11.72 -12.03
N ARG A 46 -3.43 -12.77 -12.64
CA ARG A 46 -3.92 -12.73 -14.04
C ARG A 46 -5.08 -11.78 -14.31
N ASN A 47 -5.83 -11.41 -13.28
CA ASN A 47 -6.92 -10.44 -13.36
C ASN A 47 -6.41 -8.99 -13.25
N VAL A 48 -5.10 -8.77 -13.14
CA VAL A 48 -4.50 -7.43 -13.19
C VAL A 48 -3.87 -7.24 -14.57
N SER A 49 -4.13 -6.09 -15.18
CA SER A 49 -3.58 -5.70 -16.48
C SER A 49 -2.11 -5.33 -16.31
N GLU A 50 -1.26 -5.86 -17.18
CA GLU A 50 0.18 -5.57 -17.17
C GLU A 50 0.47 -4.10 -17.46
N ASP A 51 -0.40 -3.45 -18.25
CA ASP A 51 -0.30 -2.02 -18.59
C ASP A 51 -1.01 -1.11 -17.57
N ALA A 52 -1.49 -1.64 -16.44
CA ALA A 52 -2.13 -0.83 -15.41
C ALA A 52 -1.15 0.18 -14.80
N THR A 53 -1.56 1.43 -14.70
CA THR A 53 -0.72 2.49 -14.15
C THR A 53 -0.58 2.33 -12.64
N VAL A 54 0.65 2.14 -12.15
CA VAL A 54 0.95 2.12 -10.72
C VAL A 54 0.86 3.53 -10.16
N VAL A 55 -0.10 3.77 -9.28
CA VAL A 55 -0.31 5.06 -8.62
C VAL A 55 0.69 5.23 -7.48
N THR A 56 0.83 4.19 -6.67
CA THR A 56 1.75 4.17 -5.53
C THR A 56 2.01 2.73 -5.09
N THR A 57 3.09 2.55 -4.34
CA THR A 57 3.38 1.31 -3.62
C THR A 57 3.42 1.60 -2.13
N HIS A 58 2.86 0.70 -1.32
CA HIS A 58 2.90 0.76 0.13
C HIS A 58 3.56 -0.48 0.71
N VAL A 59 4.31 -0.31 1.80
CA VAL A 59 4.84 -1.42 2.59
C VAL A 59 4.03 -1.50 3.87
N VAL A 60 3.56 -2.70 4.20
CA VAL A 60 2.72 -2.98 5.36
C VAL A 60 3.41 -4.01 6.23
N GLY A 61 3.55 -3.67 7.52
CA GLY A 61 4.32 -4.45 8.48
C GLY A 61 5.78 -4.01 8.59
N HIS A 62 6.49 -4.62 9.52
CA HIS A 62 7.90 -4.37 9.79
C HIS A 62 8.63 -5.69 10.09
N ARG A 63 9.46 -6.17 9.15
CA ARG A 63 10.42 -7.24 9.45
C ARG A 63 11.51 -6.71 10.35
N GLY A 64 11.62 -7.30 11.53
CA GLY A 64 12.77 -7.12 12.41
C GLY A 64 13.98 -7.94 11.93
N PRO A 65 15.17 -7.67 12.48
CA PRO A 65 16.37 -8.44 12.19
C PRO A 65 16.29 -9.90 12.66
N ASP A 66 15.30 -10.27 13.47
CA ASP A 66 15.06 -11.65 13.91
C ASP A 66 14.16 -12.44 12.96
N ASP A 67 13.55 -11.78 11.96
CA ASP A 67 12.65 -12.40 10.97
C ASP A 67 13.39 -12.96 9.75
N VAL A 68 14.69 -13.24 9.85
CA VAL A 68 15.50 -13.77 8.72
C VAL A 68 15.04 -15.17 8.28
N LEU A 69 14.29 -15.86 9.13
CA LEU A 69 13.65 -17.15 8.85
C LEU A 69 12.15 -17.02 8.52
N ALA A 70 11.62 -15.79 8.48
CA ALA A 70 10.27 -15.55 7.98
C ALA A 70 10.22 -15.85 6.48
N GLY A 71 9.19 -16.56 6.03
CA GLY A 71 8.96 -16.77 4.60
C GLY A 71 8.86 -15.46 3.82
N GLU A 72 8.84 -15.56 2.50
CA GLU A 72 8.87 -14.46 1.55
C GLU A 72 7.74 -13.45 1.79
N ALA A 73 8.02 -12.19 1.45
CA ALA A 73 7.03 -11.14 1.53
C ALA A 73 5.95 -11.39 0.47
N ILE A 74 4.72 -10.98 0.77
CA ILE A 74 3.59 -11.19 -0.13
C ILE A 74 3.25 -9.89 -0.84
N GLY A 75 3.17 -9.94 -2.17
CA GLY A 75 2.60 -8.89 -2.99
C GLY A 75 1.08 -8.84 -2.86
N LEU A 76 0.51 -7.64 -2.80
CA LEU A 76 -0.92 -7.42 -2.83
C LEU A 76 -1.22 -6.27 -3.78
N VAL A 77 -2.12 -6.48 -4.72
CA VAL A 77 -2.50 -5.48 -5.71
C VAL A 77 -3.97 -5.12 -5.55
N VAL A 78 -4.25 -3.82 -5.43
CA VAL A 78 -5.62 -3.30 -5.54
C VAL A 78 -5.73 -2.48 -6.81
N ALA A 79 -6.56 -2.91 -7.76
CA ALA A 79 -6.67 -2.25 -9.05
C ALA A 79 -8.11 -1.83 -9.36
N ASN A 80 -8.24 -0.77 -10.16
CA ASN A 80 -9.48 -0.41 -10.83
C ASN A 80 -9.38 -0.77 -12.31
N GLN A 81 -10.16 -1.77 -12.73
CA GLN A 81 -10.32 -2.20 -14.12
C GLN A 81 -11.70 -1.91 -14.69
N ALA A 82 -12.55 -1.18 -13.95
CA ALA A 82 -13.77 -0.64 -14.52
C ALA A 82 -13.46 0.30 -15.69
N ALA A 83 -14.44 0.52 -16.56
CA ALA A 83 -14.31 1.41 -17.71
C ALA A 83 -14.09 2.89 -17.31
N SER A 84 -14.28 3.24 -16.05
CA SER A 84 -14.20 4.61 -15.55
C SER A 84 -13.46 4.71 -14.21
N ALA A 85 -13.10 5.94 -13.83
CA ALA A 85 -12.48 6.19 -12.54
C ALA A 85 -13.45 5.87 -11.39
N ALA A 86 -12.92 5.30 -10.30
CA ALA A 86 -13.69 4.92 -9.13
C ALA A 86 -12.99 5.37 -7.84
N GLU A 87 -13.79 5.76 -6.85
CA GLU A 87 -13.32 5.88 -5.48
C GLU A 87 -13.20 4.48 -4.87
N VAL A 88 -12.00 4.13 -4.43
CA VAL A 88 -11.68 2.83 -3.84
C VAL A 88 -11.22 3.04 -2.41
N SER A 89 -11.95 2.47 -1.45
CA SER A 89 -11.55 2.42 -0.04
C SER A 89 -10.86 1.07 0.21
N ILE A 90 -9.71 1.11 0.87
CA ILE A 90 -8.85 -0.05 1.13
C ILE A 90 -8.57 -0.10 2.62
N SER A 91 -8.83 -1.24 3.24
CA SER A 91 -8.46 -1.53 4.62
C SER A 91 -7.63 -2.81 4.67
N ILE A 92 -6.46 -2.74 5.32
CA ILE A 92 -5.61 -3.90 5.59
C ILE A 92 -5.44 -4.02 7.10
N GLU A 93 -5.91 -5.14 7.63
CA GLU A 93 -5.83 -5.47 9.05
C GLU A 93 -4.96 -6.71 9.24
N ARG A 94 -4.20 -6.74 10.33
CA ARG A 94 -3.45 -7.92 10.75
C ARG A 94 -4.11 -8.56 11.95
N ARG A 95 -4.19 -9.89 11.96
CA ARG A 95 -4.64 -10.66 13.11
C ARG A 95 -3.52 -10.74 14.14
N ASP A 96 -3.73 -10.12 15.29
CA ASP A 96 -2.93 -10.36 16.49
C ASP A 96 -3.62 -11.46 17.34
N LEU A 97 -3.08 -11.77 18.53
CA LEU A 97 -3.52 -12.92 19.36
C LEU A 97 -5.04 -13.05 19.52
N LEU A 98 -5.75 -11.94 19.72
CA LEU A 98 -7.21 -11.95 19.96
C LEU A 98 -8.00 -10.92 19.14
N SER A 99 -7.32 -10.03 18.41
CA SER A 99 -7.95 -8.88 17.73
C SER A 99 -7.39 -8.66 16.33
N TRP A 100 -8.12 -7.85 15.57
CA TRP A 100 -7.64 -7.28 14.32
C TRP A 100 -7.06 -5.90 14.59
N THR A 101 -5.86 -5.65 14.09
CA THR A 101 -5.17 -4.36 14.18
C THR A 101 -5.10 -3.76 12.78
N SER A 102 -5.69 -2.58 12.60
CA SER A 102 -5.62 -1.85 11.34
C SER A 102 -4.19 -1.36 11.10
N LEU A 103 -3.61 -1.77 9.97
CA LEU A 103 -2.29 -1.34 9.52
C LEU A 103 -2.38 -0.30 8.40
N TYR A 104 -3.44 -0.36 7.62
CA TYR A 104 -3.74 0.57 6.54
C TYR A 104 -5.24 0.80 6.45
N ASP A 105 -5.62 2.06 6.33
CA ASP A 105 -6.99 2.48 5.97
C ASP A 105 -6.84 3.74 5.11
N GLY A 106 -7.33 3.66 3.87
CA GLY A 106 -7.17 4.74 2.91
C GLY A 106 -8.27 4.74 1.86
N ARG A 107 -8.59 5.92 1.34
CA ARG A 107 -9.49 6.11 0.21
C ARG A 107 -8.74 6.77 -0.94
N HIS A 108 -8.90 6.23 -2.13
CA HIS A 108 -8.16 6.64 -3.33
C HIS A 108 -9.09 6.83 -4.51
N SER A 109 -8.86 7.90 -5.26
CA SER A 109 -9.45 8.06 -6.59
C SER A 109 -8.56 7.34 -7.60
N LEU A 110 -9.00 6.18 -8.09
CA LEU A 110 -8.25 5.41 -9.08
C LEU A 110 -8.84 5.63 -10.47
N ALA A 111 -8.02 6.10 -11.39
CA ALA A 111 -8.39 6.14 -12.81
C ALA A 111 -8.71 4.73 -13.33
N ALA A 112 -9.38 4.65 -14.48
CA ALA A 112 -9.55 3.39 -15.19
C ALA A 112 -8.16 2.80 -15.50
N ASN A 113 -8.01 1.49 -15.32
CA ASN A 113 -6.75 0.76 -15.49
C ASN A 113 -5.59 1.31 -14.63
N ALA A 114 -5.87 1.67 -13.39
CA ALA A 114 -4.87 2.10 -12.41
C ALA A 114 -4.83 1.14 -11.21
N ARG A 115 -3.67 1.06 -10.53
CA ARG A 115 -3.49 0.17 -9.38
C ARG A 115 -2.64 0.77 -8.27
N ILE A 116 -2.81 0.23 -7.07
CA ILE A 116 -1.98 0.44 -5.90
C ILE A 116 -1.36 -0.90 -5.52
N ASP A 117 -0.04 -0.91 -5.36
CA ASP A 117 0.70 -2.09 -4.98
C ASP A 117 1.00 -2.04 -3.47
N PHE A 118 0.96 -3.18 -2.81
CA PHE A 118 1.26 -3.36 -1.40
C PHE A 118 2.25 -4.51 -1.22
N VAL A 119 3.16 -4.36 -0.26
CA VAL A 119 4.07 -5.42 0.16
C VAL A 119 3.80 -5.74 1.61
N LEU A 120 3.29 -6.94 1.88
CA LEU A 120 3.05 -7.45 3.23
C LEU A 120 4.33 -8.13 3.73
N ARG A 121 4.93 -7.63 4.81
CA ARG A 121 6.25 -8.10 5.28
C ARG A 121 6.21 -9.10 6.42
N ASP A 122 5.24 -8.96 7.32
CA ASP A 122 5.23 -9.74 8.55
C ASP A 122 4.41 -11.02 8.34
N PRO A 123 4.94 -12.21 8.65
CA PRO A 123 4.15 -13.44 8.61
C PRO A 123 3.01 -13.41 9.63
N ALA A 124 1.82 -13.12 9.15
CA ALA A 124 0.60 -13.06 9.95
C ALA A 124 -0.61 -13.36 9.07
N THR A 125 -1.76 -13.55 9.69
CA THR A 125 -3.01 -13.55 8.96
C THR A 125 -3.44 -12.11 8.72
N TYR A 126 -3.71 -11.76 7.46
CA TYR A 126 -4.20 -10.45 7.06
C TYR A 126 -5.62 -10.55 6.54
N ARG A 127 -6.41 -9.53 6.81
CA ARG A 127 -7.70 -9.30 6.18
C ARG A 127 -7.62 -8.04 5.36
N VAL A 128 -7.91 -8.18 4.06
CA VAL A 128 -7.91 -7.09 3.11
C VAL A 128 -9.33 -6.86 2.65
N ARG A 129 -9.81 -5.64 2.81
CA ARG A 129 -11.12 -5.19 2.33
C ARG A 129 -10.93 -4.10 1.31
N VAL A 130 -11.68 -4.21 0.23
CA VAL A 130 -11.75 -3.22 -0.83
C VAL A 130 -13.21 -2.91 -1.09
N SER A 131 -13.57 -1.63 -1.11
CA SER A 131 -14.92 -1.20 -1.47
C SER A 131 -14.91 -0.02 -2.43
N THR A 132 -15.87 -0.04 -3.34
CA THR A 132 -16.27 1.08 -4.19
C THR A 132 -17.63 1.59 -3.72
N PRO A 133 -18.21 2.64 -4.31
CA PRO A 133 -19.56 3.07 -3.95
C PRO A 133 -20.64 1.99 -4.12
N ASN A 134 -20.43 1.01 -4.99
CA ASN A 134 -21.44 0.02 -5.36
C ASN A 134 -21.09 -1.40 -4.91
N HIS A 135 -19.82 -1.71 -4.71
CA HIS A 135 -19.32 -3.08 -4.52
C HIS A 135 -18.35 -3.16 -3.34
N GLU A 136 -18.29 -4.31 -2.70
CA GLU A 136 -17.33 -4.61 -1.63
C GLU A 136 -16.78 -6.03 -1.82
N GLY A 137 -15.49 -6.21 -1.54
CA GLY A 137 -14.79 -7.48 -1.57
C GLY A 137 -13.86 -7.60 -0.36
N GLU A 138 -13.76 -8.81 0.17
CA GLU A 138 -12.87 -9.15 1.29
C GLU A 138 -12.09 -10.43 0.94
N THR A 139 -10.79 -10.44 1.25
CA THR A 139 -9.98 -11.65 1.22
C THR A 139 -9.12 -11.77 2.48
N GLU A 140 -8.86 -13.00 2.89
CA GLU A 140 -7.96 -13.31 3.99
C GLU A 140 -6.70 -13.98 3.44
N ILE A 141 -5.54 -13.46 3.83
CA ILE A 141 -4.22 -14.02 3.50
C ILE A 141 -3.70 -14.66 4.78
N ALA A 142 -3.67 -15.98 4.82
CA ALA A 142 -3.26 -16.72 6.02
C ALA A 142 -1.75 -16.57 6.28
N LYS A 143 -1.34 -16.67 7.55
CA LYS A 143 0.08 -16.69 7.92
C LYS A 143 0.89 -17.76 7.16
N SER A 144 0.28 -18.91 6.87
CA SER A 144 0.92 -19.99 6.11
C SER A 144 1.24 -19.62 4.67
N GLU A 145 0.66 -18.54 4.13
CA GLU A 145 1.01 -18.06 2.80
C GLU A 145 2.42 -17.48 2.74
N PHE A 146 2.97 -17.02 3.87
CA PHE A 146 4.35 -16.55 4.00
C PHE A 146 5.30 -17.75 4.11
N ASP A 147 5.49 -18.43 2.99
CA ASP A 147 6.41 -19.56 2.83
C ASP A 147 7.59 -19.17 1.93
N CYS A 148 8.39 -20.14 1.47
CA CYS A 148 9.57 -19.85 0.66
C CYS A 148 9.24 -19.37 -0.76
N ASN A 149 7.98 -19.39 -1.19
CA ASN A 149 7.56 -19.03 -2.53
C ASN A 149 7.21 -17.55 -2.59
N GLU A 150 7.54 -16.93 -3.72
CA GLU A 150 6.99 -15.63 -4.05
C GLU A 150 5.50 -15.78 -4.33
N LYS A 151 4.69 -14.89 -3.73
CA LYS A 151 3.23 -14.88 -3.85
C LYS A 151 2.70 -13.48 -4.07
N ALA A 152 1.63 -13.39 -4.85
CA ALA A 152 0.89 -12.16 -5.06
C ALA A 152 -0.62 -12.43 -5.05
N PHE A 153 -1.36 -11.54 -4.39
CA PHE A 153 -2.82 -11.52 -4.34
C PHE A 153 -3.35 -10.26 -5.01
N SER A 154 -4.57 -10.29 -5.51
CA SER A 154 -5.24 -9.13 -6.08
C SER A 154 -6.70 -9.01 -5.62
N LEU A 155 -7.14 -7.76 -5.47
CA LEU A 155 -8.55 -7.39 -5.45
C LEU A 155 -8.75 -6.34 -6.55
N VAL A 156 -9.56 -6.66 -7.54
CA VAL A 156 -9.74 -5.83 -8.74
C VAL A 156 -11.18 -5.38 -8.81
N ALA A 157 -11.40 -4.06 -8.73
CA ALA A 157 -12.69 -3.47 -8.96
C ALA A 157 -13.01 -3.48 -10.46
N THR A 158 -14.14 -4.09 -10.81
CA THR A 158 -14.72 -4.12 -12.16
C THR A 158 -16.08 -3.43 -12.14
N ASP A 159 -16.72 -3.30 -13.31
CA ASP A 159 -18.08 -2.78 -13.38
C ASP A 159 -19.09 -3.75 -12.71
N GLU A 160 -18.77 -5.04 -12.71
CA GLU A 160 -19.61 -6.13 -12.17
C GLU A 160 -19.41 -6.39 -10.68
N GLY A 161 -18.25 -6.06 -10.10
CA GLY A 161 -17.96 -6.38 -8.70
C GLY A 161 -16.50 -6.16 -8.30
N ILE A 162 -16.06 -6.90 -7.27
CA ILE A 162 -14.65 -6.99 -6.87
C ILE A 162 -14.18 -8.44 -7.12
N ASP A 163 -13.23 -8.62 -8.03
CA ASP A 163 -12.67 -9.92 -8.40
C ASP A 163 -11.37 -10.19 -7.66
N HIS A 164 -11.21 -11.42 -7.15
CA HIS A 164 -10.03 -11.83 -6.40
C HIS A 164 -9.21 -12.87 -7.18
N SER A 165 -7.88 -12.75 -7.12
CA SER A 165 -6.99 -13.75 -7.69
C SER A 165 -5.69 -13.85 -6.90
N SER A 166 -4.95 -14.93 -7.11
CA SER A 166 -3.62 -15.09 -6.57
C SER A 166 -2.73 -15.88 -7.52
N ILE A 167 -1.43 -15.70 -7.35
CA ILE A 167 -0.39 -16.43 -8.07
C ILE A 167 0.77 -16.70 -7.10
N SER A 168 1.41 -17.85 -7.29
CA SER A 168 2.53 -18.32 -6.47
C SER A 168 3.57 -18.96 -7.38
N THR A 169 4.84 -18.78 -7.07
CA THR A 169 5.88 -19.66 -7.60
C THR A 169 5.75 -21.05 -6.97
N THR A 170 6.33 -22.06 -7.62
CA THR A 170 6.43 -23.43 -7.08
C THR A 170 7.89 -23.82 -6.94
N MET A 171 8.49 -23.41 -5.83
CA MET A 171 9.81 -23.85 -5.39
C MET A 171 9.64 -24.92 -4.31
N GLY A 172 10.56 -25.88 -4.29
CA GLY A 172 10.60 -26.85 -3.20
C GLY A 172 11.13 -26.19 -1.94
N CYS A 173 10.27 -25.89 -0.97
CA CYS A 173 10.71 -25.41 0.35
C CYS A 173 11.44 -26.57 1.04
N GLY A 174 12.78 -26.49 1.07
CA GLY A 174 13.63 -27.46 1.78
C GLY A 174 13.48 -27.36 3.30
N PRO A 175 13.86 -28.41 4.04
CA PRO A 175 13.90 -28.41 5.51
C PRO A 175 15.04 -27.56 6.08
#